data_AF-A0A9D8F0S9-F1
#
_entry.id   AF-A0A9D8F0S9-F1
#
_cell.length_a   1.000
_cell.length_b   1.000
_cell.length_c   1.000
_cell.angle_alpha   90.00
_cell.angle_beta   90.00
_cell.angle_gamma   90.00
#
_symmetry.space_group_name_H-M   'P 1'
#
loop_
_entity.id
_entity.type
_entity.pdbx_description
1 polymer ?
#
loop_
_entity_poly.entity_id
_entity_poly.type
_entity_poly.pdbx_seq_one_letter_code
_entity_poly.pdbx_strand_id
1 'polypeptide(L)'
;MSPKIPSLAKLQPNSNWARLPLLDRKGWQRPAFGRCAESGNEGFDPVDAAEEMFVGLDDFNSESLHIRRWGKGSDVIGTKLRFRKGDVIFGRRRADQRQMKGAETNGICSPHAMVVRAKPAVVRPENFHPLPAKNEWGEDRGEGVG
;
A
#
# COMPACT_ATOMS: atom_id res chain seq x y z
N MET A 1 19.37 -22.35 23.07
CA MET A 1 20.59 -21.52 22.87
C MET A 1 20.23 -20.36 21.97
N SER A 2 20.08 -19.15 22.51
CA SER A 2 19.86 -17.97 21.68
C SER A 2 21.16 -17.57 20.98
N PRO A 3 21.16 -17.31 19.67
CA PRO A 3 22.36 -16.87 18.98
C PRO A 3 22.80 -15.51 19.54
N LYS A 4 24.07 -15.40 19.92
CA LYS A 4 24.69 -14.12 20.29
C LYS A 4 24.81 -13.27 19.03
N ILE A 5 23.97 -12.24 18.91
CA ILE A 5 24.06 -11.26 17.83
C ILE A 5 25.33 -10.42 18.08
N PRO A 6 26.25 -10.30 17.09
CA PRO A 6 27.46 -9.50 17.25
C PRO A 6 27.13 -8.00 17.32
N SER A 7 28.02 -7.22 17.96
CA SER A 7 27.92 -5.76 18.02
C SER A 7 27.93 -5.13 16.63
N LEU A 8 27.11 -4.10 16.41
CA LEU A 8 26.93 -3.41 15.11
C LEU A 8 28.25 -3.04 14.42
N ALA A 9 29.26 -2.57 15.18
CA ALA A 9 30.59 -2.19 14.67
C ALA A 9 31.38 -3.35 14.04
N LYS A 10 30.97 -4.60 14.24
CA LYS A 10 31.61 -5.81 13.69
C LYS A 10 30.85 -6.40 12.51
N LEU A 11 29.68 -5.86 12.18
CA LEU A 11 28.92 -6.30 11.02
C LEU A 11 29.57 -5.75 9.76
N GLN A 12 29.89 -6.65 8.84
CA GLN A 12 30.35 -6.31 7.49
C GLN A 12 29.15 -6.43 6.54
N PRO A 13 29.04 -5.56 5.51
CA PRO A 13 28.06 -5.75 4.45
C PRO A 13 28.16 -7.17 3.88
N ASN A 14 27.02 -7.84 3.71
CA ASN A 14 27.02 -9.18 3.12
C ASN A 14 27.53 -9.10 1.67
N SER A 15 28.75 -9.54 1.41
CA SER A 15 29.37 -9.49 0.06
C SER A 15 28.59 -10.27 -1.00
N ASN A 16 27.73 -11.22 -0.58
CA ASN A 16 26.87 -11.99 -1.46
C ASN A 16 25.45 -11.39 -1.61
N TRP A 17 25.21 -10.14 -1.18
CA TRP A 17 23.88 -9.52 -1.22
C TRP A 17 23.22 -9.58 -2.61
N ALA A 18 24.00 -9.42 -3.69
CA ALA A 18 23.51 -9.45 -5.07
C ALA A 18 23.14 -10.87 -5.55
N ARG A 19 23.57 -11.92 -4.84
CA ARG A 19 23.29 -13.33 -5.15
C ARG A 19 22.18 -13.92 -4.28
N LEU A 20 21.51 -13.08 -3.49
CA LEU A 20 20.40 -13.54 -2.65
C LEU A 20 19.27 -14.09 -3.55
N PRO A 21 18.66 -15.24 -3.19
CA PRO A 21 17.55 -15.81 -3.94
C PRO A 21 16.37 -14.85 -4.12
N LEU A 22 16.19 -13.89 -3.21
CA LEU A 22 15.18 -12.83 -3.30
C LEU A 22 15.31 -11.98 -4.58
N LEU A 23 16.53 -11.86 -5.12
CA LEU A 23 16.83 -11.09 -6.32
C LEU A 23 16.90 -11.97 -7.59
N ASP A 24 16.75 -13.30 -7.48
CA ASP A 24 16.68 -14.16 -8.65
C ASP A 24 15.33 -13.97 -9.35
N ARG A 25 15.40 -13.38 -10.56
CA ARG A 25 14.23 -13.08 -11.38
C ARG A 25 13.88 -14.19 -12.35
N LYS A 26 14.58 -15.32 -12.33
CA LYS A 26 14.24 -16.48 -13.18
C LYS A 26 12.81 -16.93 -12.89
N GLY A 27 12.00 -17.02 -13.95
CA GLY A 27 10.58 -17.40 -13.85
C GLY A 27 9.60 -16.28 -13.55
N TRP A 28 10.07 -15.05 -13.28
CA TRP A 28 9.17 -13.91 -13.03
C TRP A 28 8.32 -13.61 -14.27
N GLN A 29 7.01 -13.46 -14.05
CA GLN A 29 6.04 -13.11 -15.08
C GLN A 29 5.69 -11.64 -14.98
N ARG A 30 5.32 -11.02 -16.12
CA ARG A 30 4.80 -9.65 -16.20
C ARG A 30 3.34 -9.65 -16.68
N PRO A 31 2.39 -10.18 -15.89
CA PRO A 31 0.98 -10.16 -16.25
C PRO A 31 0.43 -8.73 -16.28
N ALA A 32 -0.61 -8.49 -17.07
CA ALA A 32 -1.38 -7.26 -17.00
C ALA A 32 -2.04 -7.11 -15.62
N PHE A 33 -2.15 -5.88 -15.12
CA PHE A 33 -2.66 -5.60 -13.77
C PHE A 33 -4.05 -6.20 -13.50
N GLY A 34 -4.97 -6.15 -14.47
CA GLY A 34 -6.32 -6.73 -14.34
C GLY A 34 -6.36 -8.26 -14.20
N ARG A 35 -5.26 -8.97 -14.52
CA ARG A 35 -5.14 -10.40 -14.17
C ARG A 35 -4.79 -10.60 -12.71
N CYS A 36 -4.06 -9.68 -12.10
CA CYS A 36 -3.62 -9.78 -10.70
C CYS A 36 -4.63 -9.22 -9.71
N ALA A 37 -5.52 -8.32 -10.16
CA ALA A 37 -6.39 -7.59 -9.26
C ALA A 37 -7.77 -7.30 -9.87
N GLU A 38 -8.72 -6.96 -9.01
CA GLU A 38 -10.08 -6.52 -9.34
C GLU A 38 -10.47 -5.26 -8.55
N SER A 39 -11.52 -4.59 -9.01
CA SER A 39 -12.07 -3.44 -8.30
C SER A 39 -13.02 -3.92 -7.20
N GLY A 40 -12.68 -3.60 -5.95
CA GLY A 40 -13.50 -3.87 -4.77
C GLY A 40 -14.47 -2.74 -4.44
N ASN A 41 -14.97 -2.01 -5.44
CA ASN A 41 -15.88 -0.87 -5.25
C ASN A 41 -17.30 -1.32 -4.88
N GLU A 42 -17.41 -2.15 -3.85
CA GLU A 42 -18.68 -2.55 -3.23
C GLU A 42 -19.24 -1.33 -2.49
N GLY A 43 -20.45 -0.91 -2.86
CA GLY A 43 -21.18 0.13 -2.13
C GLY A 43 -21.48 -0.33 -0.71
N PHE A 44 -21.39 0.59 0.24
CA PHE A 44 -21.64 0.32 1.64
C PHE A 44 -22.95 0.96 2.11
N ASP A 45 -23.79 0.21 2.83
CA ASP A 45 -25.06 0.71 3.36
C ASP A 45 -24.80 1.72 4.50
N PRO A 46 -25.38 2.94 4.45
CA PRO A 46 -25.23 3.93 5.50
C PRO A 46 -25.65 3.47 6.91
N VAL A 47 -26.58 2.52 7.03
CA VAL A 47 -27.11 2.05 8.32
C VAL A 47 -26.02 1.39 9.18
N ASP A 48 -25.10 0.67 8.55
CA ASP A 48 -24.01 -0.03 9.23
C ASP A 48 -22.73 0.82 9.35
N ALA A 49 -22.76 2.08 8.87
CA ALA A 49 -21.56 2.89 8.68
C ALA A 49 -21.13 3.66 9.92
N ALA A 50 -22.03 3.86 10.88
CA ALA A 50 -21.84 4.81 11.97
C ALA A 50 -20.58 4.52 12.81
N GLU A 51 -20.26 3.24 13.04
CA GLU A 51 -19.12 2.81 13.86
C GLU A 51 -17.91 2.36 13.03
N GLU A 52 -18.03 2.28 11.71
CA GLU A 52 -16.94 1.84 10.83
C GLU A 52 -15.85 2.91 10.70
N MET A 53 -14.60 2.45 10.56
CA MET A 53 -13.47 3.32 10.26
C MET A 53 -13.68 3.97 8.88
N PHE A 54 -13.70 5.29 8.83
CA PHE A 54 -13.78 6.03 7.58
C PHE A 54 -12.44 6.63 7.17
N VAL A 55 -12.04 6.40 5.92
CA VAL A 55 -10.82 6.97 5.35
C VAL A 55 -11.15 7.89 4.18
N GLY A 56 -10.93 9.18 4.38
CA GLY A 56 -11.03 10.22 3.36
C GLY A 56 -9.79 10.27 2.47
N LEU A 57 -9.90 10.95 1.32
CA LEU A 57 -8.73 11.20 0.47
C LEU A 57 -7.75 12.20 1.10
N ASP A 58 -8.25 13.14 1.92
CA ASP A 58 -7.41 14.11 2.64
C ASP A 58 -6.65 13.47 3.82
N ASP A 59 -7.04 12.26 4.23
CA ASP A 59 -6.33 11.48 5.25
C ASP A 59 -5.07 10.79 4.70
N PHE A 60 -4.87 10.82 3.37
CA PHE A 60 -3.73 10.17 2.74
C PHE A 60 -2.50 11.09 2.80
N ASN A 61 -1.56 10.77 3.69
CA ASN A 61 -0.21 11.36 3.65
C ASN A 61 0.61 10.74 2.50
N SER A 62 1.11 11.54 1.54
CA SER A 62 1.93 11.07 0.42
C SER A 62 3.26 10.42 0.82
N GLU A 63 3.75 10.68 2.04
CA GLU A 63 5.01 10.14 2.57
C GLU A 63 4.85 8.79 3.27
N SER A 64 3.64 8.24 3.30
CA SER A 64 3.39 6.95 3.96
C SER A 64 2.60 6.03 3.05
N LEU A 65 2.88 4.73 3.09
CA LEU A 65 2.05 3.72 2.44
C LEU A 65 0.90 3.23 3.34
N HIS A 66 0.91 3.66 4.60
CA HIS A 66 -0.02 3.22 5.63
C HIS A 66 -1.10 4.26 5.89
N ILE A 67 -2.27 3.77 6.29
CA ILE A 67 -3.37 4.60 6.79
C ILE A 67 -3.04 4.98 8.23
N ARG A 68 -2.83 6.28 8.47
CA ARG A 68 -2.44 6.82 9.79
C ARG A 68 -3.48 7.74 10.41
N ARG A 69 -4.45 8.17 9.59
CA ARG A 69 -5.55 9.05 9.97
C ARG A 69 -6.83 8.44 9.43
N TRP A 70 -7.87 8.50 10.23
CA TRP A 70 -9.20 8.04 9.89
C TRP A 70 -10.21 8.76 10.79
N GLY A 71 -11.42 8.94 10.27
CA GLY A 71 -12.59 9.39 11.03
C GLY A 71 -13.56 8.24 11.30
N LYS A 72 -14.77 8.58 11.73
CA LYS A 72 -15.89 7.64 11.81
C LYS A 72 -16.76 7.75 10.58
N GLY A 73 -17.40 6.65 10.17
CA GLY A 73 -18.35 6.67 9.06
C GLY A 73 -19.57 7.55 9.31
N SER A 74 -19.92 7.84 10.56
CA SER A 74 -20.91 8.85 10.95
C SER A 74 -20.54 10.28 10.55
N ASP A 75 -19.25 10.57 10.39
CA ASP A 75 -18.76 11.95 10.21
C ASP A 75 -18.95 12.45 8.77
N VAL A 76 -19.33 11.55 7.85
CA VAL A 76 -19.45 11.85 6.42
C VAL A 76 -20.78 11.37 5.86
N ILE A 77 -21.51 12.27 5.22
CA ILE A 77 -22.77 11.99 4.53
C ILE A 77 -22.48 11.61 3.08
N GLY A 78 -23.10 10.53 2.59
CA GLY A 78 -22.99 10.10 1.19
C GLY A 78 -22.52 8.65 1.01
N THR A 79 -22.43 8.24 -0.26
CA THR A 79 -21.98 6.90 -0.69
C THR A 79 -20.58 6.62 -0.20
N LYS A 80 -20.33 5.42 0.31
CA LYS A 80 -19.01 4.97 0.75
C LYS A 80 -18.67 3.65 0.07
N LEU A 81 -17.38 3.37 -0.08
CA LEU A 81 -16.90 2.11 -0.63
C LEU A 81 -16.32 1.27 0.50
N ARG A 82 -16.63 -0.02 0.51
CA ARG A 82 -16.04 -0.94 1.50
C ARG A 82 -14.64 -1.36 1.06
N PHE A 83 -13.69 -1.34 2.00
CA PHE A 83 -12.39 -1.97 1.82
C PHE A 83 -12.17 -3.02 2.90
N ARG A 84 -11.32 -3.99 2.60
CA ARG A 84 -10.94 -5.09 3.48
C ARG A 84 -9.44 -5.08 3.71
N LYS A 85 -9.00 -5.69 4.80
CA LYS A 85 -7.58 -5.92 5.06
C LYS A 85 -6.92 -6.60 3.84
N GLY A 86 -5.79 -6.05 3.40
CA GLY A 86 -5.06 -6.49 2.21
C GLY A 86 -5.48 -5.80 0.91
N ASP A 87 -6.54 -5.00 0.91
CA ASP A 87 -6.89 -4.17 -0.24
C ASP A 87 -5.91 -2.98 -0.35
N VAL A 88 -5.80 -2.44 -1.57
CA VAL A 88 -5.06 -1.22 -1.85
C VAL A 88 -6.05 -0.12 -2.26
N ILE A 89 -5.99 1.02 -1.58
CA ILE A 89 -6.91 2.14 -1.77
C ILE A 89 -6.19 3.28 -2.50
N PHE A 90 -6.79 3.78 -3.58
CA PHE A 90 -6.24 4.85 -4.43
C PHE A 90 -7.17 6.06 -4.52
N GLY A 91 -6.62 7.27 -4.54
CA GLY A 91 -7.38 8.45 -4.94
C GLY A 91 -7.59 8.52 -6.46
N ARG A 92 -8.84 8.42 -6.96
CA ARG A 92 -9.12 8.39 -8.42
C ARG A 92 -8.69 9.67 -9.16
N ARG A 93 -8.78 10.83 -8.50
CA ARG A 93 -8.56 12.15 -9.11
C ARG A 93 -7.15 12.71 -8.91
N ARG A 94 -6.32 12.05 -8.10
CA ARG A 94 -4.97 12.52 -7.74
C ARG A 94 -3.95 11.38 -7.84
N ALA A 95 -3.99 10.67 -8.96
CA ALA A 95 -3.07 9.56 -9.24
C ALA A 95 -1.59 10.02 -9.30
N ASP A 96 -1.38 11.29 -9.66
CA ASP A 96 -0.11 12.01 -9.62
C ASP A 96 0.43 12.20 -8.18
N GLN A 97 -0.45 12.41 -7.21
CA GLN A 97 -0.09 12.61 -5.80
C GLN A 97 0.28 11.32 -5.06
N ARG A 98 0.32 10.18 -5.78
CA ARG A 98 0.75 8.88 -5.22
C ARG A 98 -0.03 8.50 -3.97
N GLN A 99 -1.28 8.94 -3.91
CA GLN A 99 -2.22 8.70 -2.82
C GLN A 99 -2.71 7.25 -2.90
N MET A 100 -1.82 6.32 -2.55
CA MET A 100 -2.07 4.88 -2.50
C MET A 100 -1.77 4.35 -1.10
N LYS A 101 -2.69 3.56 -0.53
CA LYS A 101 -2.57 3.02 0.83
C LYS A 101 -2.87 1.54 0.86
N GLY A 102 -2.05 0.77 1.58
CA GLY A 102 -2.39 -0.59 1.95
C GLY A 102 -3.34 -0.60 3.15
N ALA A 103 -4.45 -1.33 3.04
CA ALA A 103 -5.41 -1.49 4.13
C ALA A 103 -4.93 -2.59 5.10
N GLU A 104 -4.62 -2.20 6.33
CA GLU A 104 -4.25 -3.15 7.40
C GLU A 104 -5.45 -3.69 8.18
N THR A 105 -6.59 -3.01 8.04
CA THR A 105 -7.87 -3.27 8.70
C THR A 105 -9.01 -3.26 7.68
N ASN A 106 -10.22 -3.57 8.13
CA ASN A 106 -11.43 -3.38 7.35
C ASN A 106 -12.01 -1.98 7.63
N GLY A 107 -12.79 -1.45 6.70
CA GLY A 107 -13.49 -0.20 6.89
C GLY A 107 -14.15 0.30 5.62
N ILE A 108 -14.40 1.60 5.60
CA ILE A 108 -15.06 2.30 4.50
C ILE A 108 -14.25 3.52 4.07
N CYS A 109 -14.26 3.83 2.78
CA CYS A 109 -13.53 4.98 2.25
C CYS A 109 -14.41 5.86 1.36
N SER A 110 -13.89 7.05 1.06
CA SER A 110 -14.51 8.01 0.13
C SER A 110 -14.97 7.34 -1.17
N PRO A 111 -16.13 7.72 -1.73
CA PRO A 111 -16.57 7.19 -3.03
C PRO A 111 -15.63 7.63 -4.14
N HIS A 112 -14.86 8.71 -3.96
CA HIS A 112 -13.84 9.17 -4.91
C HIS A 112 -12.55 8.34 -4.85
N ALA A 113 -12.43 7.40 -3.93
CA ALA A 113 -11.37 6.40 -3.95
C ALA A 113 -11.65 5.30 -4.98
N MET A 114 -10.67 4.42 -5.17
CA MET A 114 -10.76 3.15 -5.85
C MET A 114 -10.13 2.09 -4.95
N VAL A 115 -10.91 1.05 -4.63
CA VAL A 115 -10.44 -0.10 -3.88
C VAL A 115 -9.98 -1.16 -4.87
N VAL A 116 -8.76 -1.64 -4.71
CA VAL A 116 -8.16 -2.66 -5.55
C VAL A 116 -7.82 -3.88 -4.70
N ARG A 117 -8.36 -5.03 -5.10
CA ARG A 117 -8.22 -6.29 -4.38
C ARG A 117 -7.38 -7.27 -5.17
N ALA A 118 -6.42 -7.91 -4.51
CA ALA A 118 -5.60 -8.95 -5.12
C ALA A 118 -6.44 -10.19 -5.45
N LYS A 119 -6.17 -10.83 -6.59
CA LYS A 119 -6.68 -12.15 -6.93
C LYS A 119 -5.71 -13.19 -6.39
N PRO A 120 -6.04 -13.92 -5.30
CA PRO A 120 -5.09 -14.81 -4.61
C PRO A 120 -4.59 -15.97 -5.48
N ALA A 121 -5.33 -16.32 -6.54
CA ALA A 121 -4.92 -17.31 -7.53
C ALA A 121 -3.71 -16.86 -8.39
N VAL A 122 -3.43 -15.56 -8.46
CA VAL A 122 -2.36 -14.98 -9.28
C VAL A 122 -1.29 -14.30 -8.43
N VAL A 123 -1.71 -13.55 -7.40
CA VAL A 123 -0.80 -12.84 -6.49
C VAL A 123 -1.27 -13.07 -5.06
N ARG A 124 -0.34 -13.49 -4.18
CA ARG A 124 -0.62 -13.59 -2.74
C ARG A 124 -0.96 -12.19 -2.19
N PRO A 125 -2.04 -12.02 -1.42
CA PRO A 125 -2.42 -10.70 -0.87
C PRO A 125 -1.30 -10.02 -0.07
N GLU A 126 -0.50 -10.81 0.66
CA GLU A 126 0.68 -10.35 1.42
C GLU A 126 1.80 -9.76 0.54
N ASN A 127 1.79 -10.06 -0.76
CA ASN A 127 2.72 -9.52 -1.73
C ASN A 127 2.09 -8.40 -2.59
N PHE A 128 0.81 -8.09 -2.36
CA PHE A 128 0.06 -7.08 -3.10
C PHE A 128 -0.01 -5.78 -2.32
N HIS A 129 1.12 -5.08 -2.27
CA HIS A 129 1.27 -3.84 -1.55
C HIS A 129 1.76 -2.72 -2.45
N PRO A 130 1.44 -1.45 -2.12
CA PRO A 130 2.05 -0.31 -2.78
C PRO A 130 3.57 -0.46 -2.76
N LEU A 131 4.21 -0.30 -3.91
CA LEU A 131 5.65 -0.08 -3.89
C LEU A 131 5.90 1.35 -3.47
N PRO A 132 6.90 1.56 -2.62
CA PRO A 132 7.37 2.89 -2.33
C PRO A 132 7.77 3.63 -3.60
N ALA A 133 7.42 4.91 -3.67
CA ALA A 133 7.78 5.70 -4.81
C ALA A 133 9.30 5.98 -4.77
N LYS A 134 9.98 5.95 -5.93
CA LYS A 134 11.45 5.98 -6.03
C LYS A 134 12.18 7.08 -5.23
N ASN A 135 11.49 8.12 -4.76
CA ASN A 135 12.07 9.25 -4.02
C ASN A 135 12.26 9.04 -2.50
N GLU A 136 11.81 7.93 -1.92
CA GLU A 136 12.08 7.64 -0.49
C GLU A 136 13.40 6.91 -0.24
N TRP A 137 14.04 6.38 -1.28
CA TRP A 137 15.42 5.90 -1.24
C TRP A 137 16.29 7.01 -1.82
N GLY A 138 16.73 7.95 -0.97
CA GLY A 138 17.44 9.17 -1.36
C GLY A 138 18.40 8.98 -2.52
N GLU A 139 17.92 9.26 -3.74
CA GLU A 139 18.75 9.52 -4.89
C GLU A 139 19.08 11.01 -4.77
N ASP A 140 20.24 11.26 -4.18
CA ASP A 140 20.85 12.56 -4.00
C ASP A 140 20.70 13.32 -5.32
N ARG A 141 19.91 14.40 -5.32
CA ARG A 141 19.83 15.27 -6.48
C ARG A 141 21.20 15.93 -6.56
N GLY A 142 22.06 15.39 -7.42
CA GLY A 142 23.27 16.05 -7.87
C GLY A 142 22.87 17.37 -8.52
N GLU A 143 22.80 18.43 -7.72
CA GLU A 143 22.82 19.80 -8.17
C GLU A 143 24.22 20.06 -8.71
N GLY A 144 24.41 19.77 -10.00
CA GLY A 144 25.50 20.33 -10.78
C GLY A 144 25.29 21.84 -10.87
N VAL A 145 25.97 22.58 -10.00
CA VAL A 145 26.17 24.02 -10.18
C VAL A 145 27.27 24.18 -11.23
N GLY A 146 26.88 24.67 -12.41
CA GLY A 146 27.79 25.25 -13.40
C GLY A 146 28.18 26.67 -13.04
#